data_AF-A0A0F5HMK1-F1
#
_entry.id   AF-A0A0F5HMK1-F1
#
_cell.length_a   1.000
_cell.length_b   1.000
_cell.length_c   1.000
_cell.angle_alpha   90.00
_cell.angle_beta   90.00
_cell.angle_gamma   90.00
#
_symmetry.space_group_name_H-M   'P 1'
#
loop_
_entity.id
_entity.type
_entity.pdbx_description
1 polymer ?
#
loop_
_entity_poly.entity_id
_entity_poly.type
_entity_poly.pdbx_seq_one_letter_code
_entity_poly.pdbx_strand_id
1 'polypeptide(L)'
;MKLSKKMSTAVVALLLSGGVLATPANAEDAFSDVSSGYWAYSQIEGLADKGIVTGFKDGTFRSAEIATRAQSAIFIGRAVNVDTSETGSVAFKDISPRSTVAYPYIAGLTERGVYAEEEQFHPNRELTRADLAHMLVKAFNLPIADNASFTDVPDSHWAAEDIRSIAAAGIISGTSATTFSPNKPVTRGELSVFINNALNYSPQNGQNEEVTVEQSGQAQEVDNHSELEQQILKLVNEERAKAGAPALTLAQDISKVAQKKSEDMAEKDYFDHNSPTYGSPFAMMEQFGLDYTLAGENIAAGYQSASAVMEDWMDSPGHRANILNPGYKEIGIGIANGGEYGTYYTQMFIAR
;
A
#
# COMPACT_ATOMS: atom_id res chain seq x y z
N MET A 1 -39.22 45.97 62.40
CA MET A 1 -38.16 47.00 62.57
C MET A 1 -36.89 46.31 63.01
N LYS A 2 -35.77 46.57 62.32
CA LYS A 2 -34.37 46.23 62.62
C LYS A 2 -33.87 44.78 62.44
N LEU A 3 -32.83 44.73 61.60
CA LEU A 3 -31.88 43.66 61.34
C LEU A 3 -31.07 43.25 62.58
N SER A 4 -30.58 42.01 62.62
CA SER A 4 -29.17 41.75 62.94
C SER A 4 -28.65 40.43 62.34
N LYS A 5 -27.46 40.52 61.74
CA LYS A 5 -26.63 39.49 61.09
C LYS A 5 -26.07 38.47 62.09
N LYS A 6 -25.76 37.25 61.62
CA LYS A 6 -24.43 36.55 61.70
C LYS A 6 -24.36 35.50 60.56
N MET A 7 -23.60 35.73 59.49
CA MET A 7 -22.20 35.31 59.24
C MET A 7 -21.91 33.83 59.54
N SER A 8 -21.69 33.06 58.47
CA SER A 8 -20.69 31.98 58.44
C SER A 8 -19.91 32.04 57.14
N THR A 9 -18.62 31.83 57.31
CA THR A 9 -17.48 32.18 56.46
C THR A 9 -17.34 31.22 55.28
N ALA A 10 -17.20 31.76 54.06
CA ALA A 10 -16.72 31.01 52.91
C ALA A 10 -15.19 31.12 52.84
N VAL A 11 -14.49 30.00 53.00
CA VAL A 11 -13.07 29.86 52.68
C VAL A 11 -12.99 29.52 51.19
N VAL A 12 -12.47 30.43 50.38
CA VAL A 12 -12.10 30.17 48.99
C VAL A 12 -10.73 29.49 49.01
N ALA A 13 -10.71 28.17 48.85
CA ALA A 13 -9.50 27.42 48.56
C ALA A 13 -9.19 27.57 47.06
N LEU A 14 -8.11 28.29 46.74
CA LEU A 14 -7.56 28.36 45.38
C LEU A 14 -6.79 27.06 45.11
N LEU A 15 -7.47 26.05 44.54
CA LEU A 15 -6.82 24.86 44.00
C LEU A 15 -6.34 25.18 42.58
N LEU A 16 -5.03 25.44 42.44
CA LEU A 16 -4.34 25.36 41.17
C LEU A 16 -4.33 23.90 40.70
N SER A 17 -5.34 23.53 39.93
CA SER A 17 -5.32 22.31 39.12
C SER A 17 -4.31 22.51 37.99
N GLY A 18 -3.09 22.01 38.18
CA GLY A 18 -2.15 21.81 37.09
C GLY A 18 -2.76 20.81 36.12
N GLY A 19 -3.17 21.27 34.94
CA GLY A 19 -3.54 20.40 33.85
C GLY A 19 -2.31 19.62 33.43
N VAL A 20 -2.28 18.33 33.75
CA VAL A 20 -1.41 17.39 33.05
C VAL A 20 -1.96 17.35 31.63
N LEU A 21 -1.27 18.01 30.70
CA LEU A 21 -1.45 17.76 29.28
C LEU A 21 -1.05 16.30 29.08
N ALA A 22 -2.05 15.41 28.95
CA ALA A 22 -1.82 14.08 28.43
C ALA A 22 -1.23 14.29 27.03
N THR A 23 0.05 13.96 26.85
CA THR A 23 0.59 13.80 25.51
C THR A 23 -0.23 12.69 24.84
N PRO A 24 -0.65 12.83 23.58
CA PRO A 24 -1.27 11.72 22.88
C PRO A 24 -0.27 10.55 22.95
N ALA A 25 -0.73 9.42 23.47
CA ALA A 25 0.05 8.18 23.37
C ALA A 25 0.29 7.94 21.88
N ASN A 26 1.55 7.87 21.47
CA ASN A 26 1.88 7.36 20.14
C ASN A 26 1.25 5.95 20.06
N ALA A 27 0.49 5.69 19.00
CA ALA A 27 0.09 4.32 18.70
C ALA A 27 1.37 3.48 18.62
N GLU A 28 1.42 2.40 19.39
CA GLU A 28 2.54 1.47 19.36
C GLU A 28 2.39 0.63 18.08
N ASP A 29 3.48 0.49 17.31
CA ASP A 29 3.50 -0.32 16.08
C ASP A 29 2.93 -1.71 16.36
N ALA A 30 2.08 -2.23 15.48
CA ALA A 30 1.44 -3.53 15.65
C ALA A 30 2.46 -4.68 15.68
N PHE A 31 3.60 -4.51 15.01
CA PHE A 31 4.67 -5.51 14.96
C PHE A 31 6.07 -4.94 15.18
N SER A 32 6.83 -5.57 16.08
CA SER A 32 8.17 -5.14 16.49
C SER A 32 9.25 -5.16 15.39
N ASP A 33 9.05 -5.92 14.32
CA ASP A 33 9.98 -6.09 13.20
C ASP A 33 9.51 -5.38 11.92
N VAL A 34 8.45 -4.58 12.00
CA VAL A 34 7.93 -3.78 10.87
C VAL A 34 8.10 -2.32 11.23
N SER A 35 9.27 -1.76 10.92
CA SER A 35 9.56 -0.35 11.19
C SER A 35 8.79 0.57 10.24
N SER A 36 8.51 1.81 10.66
CA SER A 36 7.87 2.85 9.81
C SER A 36 8.58 3.18 8.49
N GLY A 37 9.86 2.81 8.34
CA GLY A 37 10.59 2.90 7.06
C GLY A 37 10.49 1.66 6.17
N TYR A 38 9.77 0.61 6.60
CA TYR A 38 9.57 -0.60 5.80
C TYR A 38 8.54 -0.34 4.69
N TRP A 39 8.81 -0.84 3.49
CA TRP A 39 8.03 -0.52 2.29
C TRP A 39 6.54 -0.87 2.38
N ALA A 40 6.20 -1.95 3.10
CA ALA A 40 4.83 -2.38 3.32
C ALA A 40 4.29 -1.97 4.70
N TYR A 41 4.96 -1.06 5.41
CA TYR A 41 4.62 -0.69 6.78
C TYR A 41 3.16 -0.29 6.90
N SER A 42 2.71 0.67 6.09
CA SER A 42 1.34 1.21 6.17
C SER A 42 0.28 0.16 5.83
N GLN A 43 0.50 -0.69 4.81
CA GLN A 43 -0.44 -1.75 4.46
C GLN A 43 -0.48 -2.82 5.55
N ILE A 44 0.66 -3.17 6.14
CA ILE A 44 0.71 -4.15 7.24
C ILE A 44 -0.01 -3.62 8.47
N GLU A 45 0.31 -2.39 8.90
CA GLU A 45 -0.30 -1.75 10.07
C GLU A 45 -1.80 -1.51 9.86
N GLY A 46 -2.20 -0.94 8.73
CA GLY A 46 -3.61 -0.68 8.41
C GLY A 46 -4.45 -1.95 8.29
N LEU A 47 -3.88 -3.05 7.80
CA LEU A 47 -4.54 -4.35 7.81
C LEU A 47 -4.56 -5.00 9.20
N ALA A 48 -3.56 -4.74 10.04
CA ALA A 48 -3.51 -5.22 11.43
C ALA A 48 -4.57 -4.52 12.29
N ASP A 49 -4.76 -3.22 12.11
CA ASP A 49 -5.82 -2.43 12.74
C ASP A 49 -7.22 -2.95 12.39
N LYS A 50 -7.40 -3.40 11.14
CA LYS A 50 -8.63 -4.05 10.67
C LYS A 50 -8.74 -5.52 11.13
N GLY A 51 -7.73 -6.06 11.81
CA GLY A 51 -7.66 -7.45 12.25
C GLY A 51 -7.51 -8.46 11.11
N ILE A 52 -7.17 -8.01 9.91
CA ILE A 52 -7.04 -8.85 8.70
C ILE A 52 -5.74 -9.64 8.77
N VAL A 53 -4.62 -8.95 8.98
CA VAL A 53 -3.32 -9.58 9.15
C VAL A 53 -2.97 -9.70 10.63
N THR A 54 -2.25 -10.77 10.98
CA THR A 54 -1.76 -10.99 12.33
C THR A 54 -0.34 -11.52 12.29
N GLY A 55 0.43 -11.14 13.30
CA GLY A 55 1.80 -11.60 13.53
C GLY A 55 1.87 -12.89 14.35
N PHE A 56 3.08 -13.19 14.81
CA PHE A 56 3.40 -14.33 15.64
C PHE A 56 3.33 -13.97 17.13
N LYS A 57 3.33 -14.99 17.99
CA LYS A 57 3.21 -14.80 19.45
C LYS A 57 4.36 -14.01 20.08
N ASP A 58 5.48 -13.90 19.38
CA ASP A 58 6.66 -13.13 19.79
C ASP A 58 6.55 -11.64 19.44
N GLY A 59 5.44 -11.19 18.84
CA GLY A 59 5.23 -9.79 18.45
C GLY A 59 5.85 -9.42 17.10
N THR A 60 6.30 -10.40 16.31
CA THR A 60 6.83 -10.18 14.96
C THR A 60 5.79 -10.44 13.87
N PHE A 61 5.89 -9.74 12.73
CA PHE A 61 5.12 -9.99 11.52
C PHE A 61 5.83 -10.95 10.57
N ARG A 62 7.16 -10.89 10.50
CA ARG A 62 8.03 -11.66 9.60
C ARG A 62 7.71 -11.41 8.13
N SER A 63 7.75 -10.14 7.74
CA SER A 63 7.33 -9.66 6.41
C SER A 63 8.08 -10.32 5.25
N ALA A 64 9.35 -10.69 5.43
CA ALA A 64 10.17 -11.34 4.41
C ALA A 64 10.00 -12.87 4.32
N GLU A 65 9.28 -13.51 5.25
CA GLU A 65 9.01 -14.95 5.16
C GLU A 65 8.00 -15.24 4.05
N ILE A 66 8.19 -16.37 3.35
CA ILE A 66 7.25 -16.84 2.33
C ILE A 66 5.92 -17.23 2.98
N ALA A 67 4.83 -16.69 2.43
CA ALA A 67 3.49 -17.01 2.89
C ALA A 67 3.07 -18.42 2.44
N THR A 68 2.42 -19.16 3.34
CA THR A 68 1.82 -20.45 3.00
C THR A 68 0.38 -20.30 2.53
N ARG A 69 -0.13 -21.30 1.82
CA ARG A 69 -1.56 -21.39 1.43
C ARG A 69 -2.51 -21.24 2.62
N ALA A 70 -2.19 -21.84 3.77
CA ALA A 70 -3.03 -21.70 4.96
C ALA A 70 -2.99 -20.27 5.56
N GLN A 71 -1.83 -19.61 5.53
CA GLN A 71 -1.72 -18.22 6.00
C GLN A 71 -2.50 -17.25 5.10
N SER A 72 -2.42 -17.43 3.77
CA SER A 72 -3.20 -16.59 2.84
C SER A 72 -4.70 -16.83 2.97
N ALA A 73 -5.14 -18.07 3.22
CA ALA A 73 -6.54 -18.36 3.51
C ALA A 73 -7.07 -17.55 4.70
N ILE A 74 -6.29 -17.43 5.78
CA ILE A 74 -6.67 -16.64 6.95
C ILE A 74 -6.79 -15.17 6.58
N PHE A 75 -5.77 -14.60 5.92
CA PHE A 75 -5.74 -13.16 5.63
C PHE A 75 -6.83 -12.77 4.63
N ILE A 76 -6.97 -13.52 3.53
CA ILE A 76 -8.01 -13.27 2.52
C ILE A 76 -9.39 -13.53 3.13
N GLY A 77 -9.57 -14.63 3.88
CA GLY A 77 -10.83 -14.94 4.53
C GLY A 77 -11.31 -13.84 5.47
N ARG A 78 -10.39 -13.22 6.23
CA ARG A 78 -10.70 -12.04 7.05
C ARG A 78 -11.01 -10.82 6.19
N ALA A 79 -10.21 -10.55 5.16
CA ALA A 79 -10.42 -9.41 4.27
C ALA A 79 -11.82 -9.43 3.61
N VAL A 80 -12.32 -10.61 3.25
CA VAL A 80 -13.65 -10.78 2.65
C VAL A 80 -14.75 -11.17 3.66
N ASN A 81 -14.46 -11.01 4.96
CA ASN A 81 -15.37 -11.30 6.07
C ASN A 81 -16.05 -12.67 5.97
N VAL A 82 -15.26 -13.74 5.82
CA VAL A 82 -15.77 -15.12 5.93
C VAL A 82 -16.34 -15.32 7.33
N ASP A 83 -17.61 -15.73 7.39
CA ASP A 83 -18.24 -16.13 8.64
C ASP A 83 -17.65 -17.46 9.11
N THR A 84 -16.96 -17.45 10.24
CA THR A 84 -16.35 -18.65 10.82
C THR A 84 -17.24 -19.31 11.88
N SER A 85 -18.42 -18.76 12.19
CA SER A 85 -19.32 -19.29 13.22
C SER A 85 -20.01 -20.59 12.78
N GLU A 86 -20.35 -20.69 11.51
CA GLU A 86 -20.91 -21.89 10.88
C GLU A 86 -19.89 -22.48 9.90
N THR A 87 -18.90 -23.18 10.45
CA THR A 87 -17.84 -23.76 9.62
C THR A 87 -18.35 -24.99 8.86
N GLY A 88 -18.49 -24.88 7.54
CA GLY A 88 -18.77 -25.99 6.64
C GLY A 88 -17.69 -27.09 6.65
N SER A 89 -18.05 -28.27 6.16
CA SER A 89 -17.09 -29.37 5.95
C SER A 89 -16.54 -29.30 4.53
N VAL A 90 -15.21 -29.41 4.40
CA VAL A 90 -14.53 -29.54 3.11
C VAL A 90 -14.06 -30.97 2.87
N ALA A 91 -13.82 -31.33 1.61
CA ALA A 91 -13.42 -32.69 1.21
C ALA A 91 -11.90 -32.97 1.35
N PHE A 92 -11.09 -31.94 1.63
CA PHE A 92 -9.64 -32.06 1.74
C PHE A 92 -9.22 -33.01 2.87
N LYS A 93 -8.38 -34.00 2.56
CA LYS A 93 -7.99 -35.07 3.50
C LYS A 93 -6.85 -34.69 4.45
N ASP A 94 -6.06 -33.68 4.10
CA ASP A 94 -4.85 -33.25 4.82
C ASP A 94 -5.09 -32.09 5.81
N ILE A 95 -6.34 -31.62 5.92
CA ILE A 95 -6.75 -30.61 6.91
C ILE A 95 -8.00 -31.04 7.67
N SER A 96 -8.15 -30.51 8.88
CA SER A 96 -9.31 -30.71 9.75
C SER A 96 -9.39 -29.53 10.72
N PRO A 97 -10.54 -29.32 11.40
CA PRO A 97 -10.66 -28.27 12.43
C PRO A 97 -9.61 -28.38 13.55
N ARG A 98 -9.03 -29.57 13.75
CA ARG A 98 -8.02 -29.83 14.78
C ARG A 98 -6.58 -29.68 14.28
N SER A 99 -6.34 -29.78 12.97
CA SER A 99 -4.97 -29.76 12.43
C SER A 99 -4.49 -28.36 12.04
N THR A 100 -5.40 -27.40 11.79
CA THR A 100 -5.02 -26.03 11.44
C THR A 100 -6.06 -25.01 11.87
N VAL A 101 -5.59 -23.85 12.36
CA VAL A 101 -6.43 -22.70 12.66
C VAL A 101 -7.01 -22.04 11.40
N ALA A 102 -6.45 -22.34 10.21
CA ALA A 102 -6.94 -21.82 8.94
C ALA A 102 -8.23 -22.51 8.47
N TYR A 103 -8.58 -23.67 9.05
CA TYR A 103 -9.68 -24.52 8.58
C TYR A 103 -11.00 -23.76 8.32
N PRO A 104 -11.54 -22.93 9.24
CA PRO A 104 -12.80 -22.23 8.97
C PRO A 104 -12.73 -21.26 7.79
N TYR A 105 -11.59 -20.58 7.60
CA TYR A 105 -11.39 -19.71 6.46
C TYR A 105 -11.25 -20.49 5.16
N ILE A 106 -10.54 -21.63 5.19
CA ILE A 106 -10.43 -22.53 4.04
C ILE A 106 -11.81 -23.03 3.63
N ALA A 107 -12.65 -23.44 4.59
CA ALA A 107 -14.01 -23.89 4.33
C ALA A 107 -14.86 -22.80 3.67
N GLY A 108 -14.96 -21.62 4.28
CA GLY A 108 -15.76 -20.54 3.71
C GLY A 108 -15.25 -20.01 2.38
N LEU A 109 -13.94 -20.00 2.14
CA LEU A 109 -13.37 -19.66 0.83
C LEU A 109 -13.65 -20.76 -0.23
N THR A 110 -13.70 -22.02 0.18
CA THR A 110 -14.09 -23.14 -0.71
C THR A 110 -15.55 -23.01 -1.13
N GLU A 111 -16.45 -22.66 -0.20
CA GLU A 111 -17.87 -22.39 -0.51
C GLU A 111 -18.06 -21.21 -1.47
N ARG A 112 -17.15 -20.23 -1.43
CA ARG A 112 -17.08 -19.11 -2.38
C ARG A 112 -16.40 -19.46 -3.71
N GLY A 113 -15.99 -20.72 -3.90
CA GLY A 113 -15.36 -21.19 -5.14
C GLY A 113 -13.91 -20.73 -5.34
N VAL A 114 -13.24 -20.28 -4.28
CA VAL A 114 -11.83 -19.84 -4.32
C VAL A 114 -10.88 -21.02 -4.43
N TYR A 115 -11.22 -22.14 -3.80
CA TYR A 115 -10.46 -23.38 -3.88
C TYR A 115 -11.24 -24.41 -4.68
N ALA A 116 -10.55 -25.05 -5.62
CA ALA A 116 -11.10 -26.18 -6.35
C ALA A 116 -11.34 -27.38 -5.42
N GLU A 117 -12.32 -28.22 -5.77
CA GLU A 117 -12.54 -29.50 -5.09
C GLU A 117 -11.44 -30.50 -5.46
N GLU A 118 -10.37 -30.49 -4.67
CA GLU A 118 -9.26 -31.44 -4.77
C GLU A 118 -9.20 -32.38 -3.56
N GLU A 119 -8.41 -33.45 -3.66
CA GLU A 119 -8.23 -34.40 -2.56
C GLU A 119 -7.42 -33.82 -1.38
N GLN A 120 -6.50 -32.89 -1.65
CA GLN A 120 -5.60 -32.29 -0.66
C GLN A 120 -5.55 -30.77 -0.82
N PHE A 121 -5.48 -30.05 0.30
CA PHE A 121 -5.37 -28.60 0.33
C PHE A 121 -3.92 -28.10 0.26
N HIS A 122 -2.98 -28.90 0.78
CA HIS A 122 -1.55 -28.57 0.93
C HIS A 122 -1.28 -27.30 1.76
N PRO A 123 -1.68 -27.26 3.05
CA PRO A 123 -1.70 -26.03 3.86
C PRO A 123 -0.33 -25.36 4.04
N ASN A 124 0.76 -26.14 4.02
CA ASN A 124 2.12 -25.64 4.25
C ASN A 124 2.88 -25.38 2.94
N ARG A 125 2.27 -25.61 1.77
CA ARG A 125 2.91 -25.27 0.50
C ARG A 125 3.07 -23.74 0.42
N GLU A 126 4.22 -23.32 -0.08
CA GLU A 126 4.48 -21.94 -0.44
C GLU A 126 3.43 -21.45 -1.45
N LEU A 127 2.99 -20.21 -1.27
CA LEU A 127 2.03 -19.57 -2.14
C LEU A 127 2.76 -18.93 -3.32
N THR A 128 2.37 -19.27 -4.55
CA THR A 128 2.90 -18.62 -5.75
C THR A 128 2.07 -17.40 -6.13
N ARG A 129 2.64 -16.52 -6.97
CA ARG A 129 1.91 -15.37 -7.53
C ARG A 129 0.67 -15.78 -8.33
N ALA A 130 0.74 -16.87 -9.09
CA ALA A 130 -0.41 -17.40 -9.82
C ALA A 130 -1.51 -17.92 -8.88
N ASP A 131 -1.14 -18.61 -7.80
CA ASP A 131 -2.11 -19.02 -6.77
C ASP A 131 -2.83 -17.81 -6.18
N LEU A 132 -2.07 -16.79 -5.79
CA LEU A 132 -2.64 -15.60 -5.17
C LEU A 132 -3.52 -14.81 -6.14
N ALA A 133 -3.13 -14.70 -7.41
CA ALA A 133 -3.94 -14.09 -8.47
C ALA A 133 -5.31 -14.74 -8.58
N HIS A 134 -5.34 -16.07 -8.74
CA HIS A 134 -6.57 -16.85 -8.76
C HIS A 134 -7.41 -16.63 -7.51
N MET A 135 -6.76 -16.70 -6.33
CA MET A 135 -7.46 -16.58 -5.06
C MET A 135 -8.11 -15.20 -4.88
N LEU A 136 -7.43 -14.11 -5.21
CA LEU A 136 -7.95 -12.76 -5.07
C LEU A 136 -9.06 -12.46 -6.08
N VAL A 137 -8.91 -12.88 -7.34
CA VAL A 137 -9.97 -12.74 -8.36
C VAL A 137 -11.27 -13.38 -7.89
N LYS A 138 -11.20 -14.62 -7.40
CA LYS A 138 -12.38 -15.34 -6.89
C LYS A 138 -12.92 -14.74 -5.59
N ALA A 139 -12.05 -14.47 -4.61
CA ALA A 139 -12.48 -14.03 -3.29
C ALA A 139 -13.14 -12.64 -3.30
N PHE A 140 -12.65 -11.73 -4.14
CA PHE A 140 -13.15 -10.36 -4.27
C PHE A 140 -14.15 -10.20 -5.43
N ASN A 141 -14.45 -11.27 -6.17
CA ASN A 141 -15.32 -11.26 -7.34
C ASN A 141 -14.93 -10.16 -8.35
N LEU A 142 -13.64 -10.10 -8.67
CA LEU A 142 -13.08 -9.07 -9.54
C LEU A 142 -13.57 -9.27 -10.99
N PRO A 143 -13.84 -8.17 -11.73
CA PRO A 143 -14.24 -8.29 -13.12
C PRO A 143 -13.09 -8.85 -13.96
N ILE A 144 -13.45 -9.66 -14.95
CA ILE A 144 -12.49 -10.23 -15.89
C ILE A 144 -12.07 -9.13 -16.88
N ALA A 145 -10.78 -8.87 -16.97
CA ALA A 145 -10.20 -7.88 -17.87
C ALA A 145 -9.07 -8.50 -18.69
N ASP A 146 -9.10 -8.31 -20.01
CA ASP A 146 -8.34 -9.14 -20.96
C ASP A 146 -7.28 -8.35 -21.76
N ASN A 147 -6.78 -7.23 -21.20
CA ASN A 147 -5.86 -6.34 -21.89
C ASN A 147 -4.39 -6.42 -21.41
N ALA A 148 -4.11 -7.05 -20.27
CA ALA A 148 -2.73 -7.32 -19.84
C ALA A 148 -2.18 -8.58 -20.53
N SER A 149 -0.91 -8.61 -20.91
CA SER A 149 -0.27 -9.83 -21.45
C SER A 149 1.16 -9.95 -20.93
N PHE A 150 1.59 -11.18 -20.65
CA PHE A 150 2.92 -11.47 -20.14
C PHE A 150 3.55 -12.62 -20.94
N THR A 151 4.83 -12.46 -21.26
CA THR A 151 5.58 -13.40 -22.10
C THR A 151 5.79 -14.77 -21.44
N ASP A 152 5.76 -14.82 -20.11
CA ASP A 152 5.91 -16.03 -19.29
C ASP A 152 4.56 -16.62 -18.84
N VAL A 153 3.44 -16.08 -19.33
CA VAL A 153 2.08 -16.57 -19.05
C VAL A 153 1.36 -16.83 -20.39
N PRO A 154 1.57 -18.01 -21.01
CA PRO A 154 0.84 -18.37 -22.23
C PRO A 154 -0.66 -18.53 -21.95
N ASP A 155 -1.51 -18.39 -22.97
CA ASP A 155 -2.98 -18.55 -22.83
C ASP A 155 -3.39 -19.93 -22.31
N SER A 156 -2.54 -20.95 -22.47
CA SER A 156 -2.76 -22.29 -21.91
C SER A 156 -2.40 -22.42 -20.42
N HIS A 157 -1.83 -21.38 -19.81
CA HIS A 157 -1.51 -21.38 -18.38
C HIS A 157 -2.82 -21.40 -17.56
N TRP A 158 -2.89 -22.24 -16.55
CA TRP A 158 -4.13 -22.48 -15.79
C TRP A 158 -4.73 -21.22 -15.14
N ALA A 159 -3.87 -20.25 -14.78
CA ALA A 159 -4.25 -18.97 -14.20
C ALA A 159 -4.18 -17.79 -15.19
N ALA A 160 -4.08 -18.04 -16.51
CA ALA A 160 -3.82 -16.98 -17.48
C ALA A 160 -4.85 -15.84 -17.39
N GLU A 161 -6.14 -16.18 -17.38
CA GLU A 161 -7.25 -15.22 -17.29
C GLU A 161 -7.25 -14.44 -15.96
N ASP A 162 -7.03 -15.13 -14.83
CA ASP A 162 -6.97 -14.49 -13.51
C ASP A 162 -5.76 -13.54 -13.39
N ILE A 163 -4.60 -13.95 -13.92
CA ILE A 163 -3.38 -13.13 -13.96
C ILE A 163 -3.60 -11.88 -14.78
N ARG A 164 -4.20 -11.99 -15.98
CA ARG A 164 -4.51 -10.83 -16.80
C ARG A 164 -5.47 -9.88 -16.10
N SER A 165 -6.52 -10.44 -15.48
CA SER A 165 -7.54 -9.66 -14.78
C SER A 165 -6.95 -8.89 -13.59
N ILE A 166 -6.15 -9.56 -12.74
CA ILE A 166 -5.60 -8.93 -11.55
C ILE A 166 -4.50 -7.90 -11.87
N ALA A 167 -3.75 -8.12 -12.96
CA ALA A 167 -2.77 -7.17 -13.46
C ALA A 167 -3.45 -5.95 -14.09
N ALA A 168 -4.49 -6.15 -14.91
CA ALA A 168 -5.29 -5.08 -15.46
C ALA A 168 -5.99 -4.24 -14.38
N ALA A 169 -6.40 -4.89 -13.28
CA ALA A 169 -6.94 -4.22 -12.11
C ALA A 169 -5.89 -3.46 -11.27
N GLY A 170 -4.59 -3.60 -11.58
CA GLY A 170 -3.49 -2.98 -10.83
C GLY A 170 -3.30 -3.55 -9.42
N ILE A 171 -3.88 -4.72 -9.12
CA ILE A 171 -3.81 -5.35 -7.79
C ILE A 171 -2.52 -6.15 -7.65
N ILE A 172 -2.15 -6.93 -8.67
CA ILE A 172 -0.84 -7.58 -8.78
C ILE A 172 -0.24 -7.27 -10.15
N SER A 173 0.72 -6.35 -10.19
CA SER A 173 1.49 -6.04 -11.40
C SER A 173 2.51 -7.13 -11.70
N GLY A 174 2.98 -7.24 -12.95
CA GLY A 174 4.11 -8.12 -13.29
C GLY A 174 5.41 -7.67 -12.61
N THR A 175 6.36 -8.59 -12.46
CA THR A 175 7.72 -8.26 -11.97
C THR A 175 8.53 -7.45 -12.98
N SER A 176 8.07 -7.40 -14.23
CA SER A 176 8.49 -6.41 -15.21
C SER A 176 7.31 -6.08 -16.13
N ALA A 177 7.49 -5.15 -17.06
CA ALA A 177 6.48 -4.80 -18.05
C ALA A 177 5.98 -5.99 -18.90
N THR A 178 6.80 -7.05 -19.05
CA THR A 178 6.48 -8.20 -19.91
C THR A 178 6.52 -9.55 -19.19
N THR A 179 6.82 -9.57 -17.89
CA THR A 179 6.99 -10.81 -17.10
C THR A 179 6.15 -10.75 -15.83
N PHE A 180 5.30 -11.75 -15.60
CA PHE A 180 4.48 -11.83 -14.39
C PHE A 180 5.16 -12.60 -13.26
N SER A 181 6.03 -13.55 -13.58
CA SER A 181 6.65 -14.52 -12.67
C SER A 181 5.63 -15.39 -11.92
N PRO A 182 4.77 -16.16 -12.60
CA PRO A 182 3.64 -16.87 -11.99
C PRO A 182 4.04 -17.85 -10.89
N ASN A 183 5.24 -18.44 -10.98
CA ASN A 183 5.75 -19.42 -10.03
C ASN A 183 6.60 -18.82 -8.89
N LYS A 184 6.87 -17.50 -8.88
CA LYS A 184 7.63 -16.85 -7.78
C LYS A 184 6.81 -16.99 -6.49
N PRO A 185 7.42 -17.45 -5.38
CA PRO A 185 6.79 -17.42 -4.07
C PRO A 185 6.46 -15.99 -3.62
N VAL A 186 5.41 -15.83 -2.83
CA VAL A 186 4.95 -14.54 -2.29
C VAL A 186 5.33 -14.43 -0.81
N THR A 187 5.99 -13.34 -0.44
CA THR A 187 6.29 -13.01 0.96
C THR A 187 5.05 -12.54 1.72
N ARG A 188 5.09 -12.58 3.05
CA ARG A 188 4.00 -12.06 3.89
C ARG A 188 3.77 -10.55 3.68
N GLY A 189 4.82 -9.77 3.40
CA GLY A 189 4.71 -8.36 3.05
C GLY A 189 4.01 -8.12 1.71
N GLU A 190 4.43 -8.81 0.65
CA GLU A 190 3.77 -8.78 -0.67
C GLU A 190 2.29 -9.21 -0.56
N LEU A 191 2.00 -10.28 0.18
CA LEU A 191 0.62 -10.72 0.42
C LEU A 191 -0.24 -9.62 1.05
N SER A 192 0.27 -8.91 2.06
CA SER A 192 -0.44 -7.79 2.70
C SER A 192 -0.74 -6.68 1.69
N VAL A 193 0.23 -6.29 0.88
CA VAL A 193 0.03 -5.23 -0.12
C VAL A 193 -0.99 -5.64 -1.17
N PHE A 194 -0.93 -6.85 -1.70
CA PHE A 194 -1.90 -7.31 -2.69
C PHE A 194 -3.33 -7.43 -2.13
N ILE A 195 -3.48 -7.84 -0.86
CA ILE A 195 -4.79 -7.83 -0.17
C ILE A 195 -5.29 -6.40 0.02
N ASN A 196 -4.42 -5.48 0.44
CA ASN A 196 -4.79 -4.07 0.58
C ASN A 196 -5.23 -3.47 -0.77
N ASN A 197 -4.51 -3.76 -1.85
CA ASN A 197 -4.87 -3.31 -3.19
C ASN A 197 -6.24 -3.88 -3.63
N ALA A 198 -6.51 -5.16 -3.34
CA ALA A 198 -7.81 -5.76 -3.63
C ALA A 198 -8.96 -5.14 -2.81
N LEU A 199 -8.74 -4.80 -1.53
CA LEU A 199 -9.73 -4.11 -0.69
C LEU A 199 -10.03 -2.69 -1.17
N ASN A 200 -9.04 -2.00 -1.73
CA ASN A 200 -9.17 -0.64 -2.23
C ASN A 200 -9.53 -0.59 -3.73
N TYR A 201 -9.71 -1.74 -4.37
CA TYR A 201 -10.12 -1.79 -5.76
C TYR A 201 -11.55 -1.25 -5.93
N SER A 202 -11.68 -0.23 -6.77
CA SER A 202 -12.95 0.30 -7.22
C SER A 202 -12.97 0.25 -8.74
N PRO A 203 -13.91 -0.49 -9.37
CA PRO A 203 -14.03 -0.47 -10.82
C PRO A 203 -14.40 0.95 -11.25
N GLN A 204 -13.49 1.62 -11.96
CA GLN A 204 -13.77 2.91 -12.61
C GLN A 204 -15.05 2.75 -13.46
N ASN A 205 -16.07 3.56 -13.16
CA ASN A 205 -17.37 3.51 -13.82
C ASN A 205 -17.23 3.61 -15.34
N GLY A 206 -17.80 2.63 -16.05
CA GLY A 206 -17.99 2.69 -17.48
C GLY A 206 -18.94 3.82 -17.89
N GLN A 207 -18.43 4.71 -18.73
CA GLN A 207 -19.20 5.42 -19.77
C GLN A 207 -18.33 5.38 -21.04
N ASN A 208 -18.89 4.79 -22.09
CA ASN A 208 -18.31 4.66 -23.42
C ASN A 208 -18.09 6.04 -24.06
N GLU A 209 -16.95 6.23 -24.73
CA GLU A 209 -17.02 6.71 -26.11
C GLU A 209 -16.22 5.79 -27.03
N GLU A 210 -16.96 5.23 -27.97
CA GLU A 210 -16.49 4.54 -29.17
C GLU A 210 -15.65 5.53 -29.98
N VAL A 211 -14.32 5.41 -29.91
CA VAL A 211 -13.42 6.04 -30.88
C VAL A 211 -12.61 4.93 -31.53
N THR A 212 -13.03 4.56 -32.73
CA THR A 212 -12.18 3.86 -33.70
C THR A 212 -10.87 4.63 -33.85
N VAL A 213 -9.76 4.03 -33.40
CA VAL A 213 -8.42 4.54 -33.68
C VAL A 213 -7.60 3.42 -34.33
N GLU A 214 -7.39 3.60 -35.63
CA GLU A 214 -6.32 2.95 -36.36
C GLU A 214 -4.95 3.39 -35.81
N GLN A 215 -4.01 2.45 -35.84
CA GLN A 215 -2.63 2.51 -35.36
C GLN A 215 -1.92 3.89 -35.44
N SER A 216 -1.28 4.29 -34.34
CA SER A 216 0.18 4.56 -34.29
C SER A 216 0.64 4.74 -32.84
N GLY A 217 1.72 4.04 -32.47
CA GLY A 217 2.27 4.03 -31.12
C GLY A 217 3.21 5.21 -30.84
N GLN A 218 3.43 5.44 -29.54
CA GLN A 218 4.36 6.40 -28.90
C GLN A 218 3.84 7.83 -28.70
N ALA A 219 2.85 8.02 -27.82
CA ALA A 219 2.60 9.31 -27.15
C ALA A 219 1.84 9.23 -25.80
N GLN A 220 1.40 8.05 -25.34
CA GLN A 220 0.37 7.94 -24.30
C GLN A 220 0.85 7.88 -22.83
N GLU A 221 2.13 7.61 -22.54
CA GLU A 221 2.60 7.54 -21.14
C GLU A 221 2.91 8.93 -20.53
N VAL A 222 3.36 9.89 -21.35
CA VAL A 222 3.74 11.23 -20.87
C VAL A 222 2.53 12.04 -20.39
N ASP A 223 1.35 11.80 -20.98
CA ASP A 223 0.12 12.53 -20.69
C ASP A 223 -0.47 12.16 -19.32
N ASN A 224 -0.53 10.85 -19.01
CA ASN A 224 -1.08 10.36 -17.75
C ASN A 224 -0.19 10.65 -16.53
N HIS A 225 1.14 10.64 -16.67
CA HIS A 225 2.05 10.95 -15.56
C HIS A 225 1.99 12.44 -15.18
N SER A 226 1.86 13.33 -16.17
CA SER A 226 1.69 14.77 -15.95
C SER A 226 0.40 15.08 -15.19
N GLU A 227 -0.71 14.39 -15.49
CA GLU A 227 -1.97 14.57 -14.75
C GLU A 227 -1.86 14.06 -13.30
N LEU A 228 -1.24 12.90 -13.09
CA LEU A 228 -1.09 12.32 -11.75
C LEU A 228 -0.13 13.13 -10.87
N GLU A 229 0.96 13.67 -11.44
CA GLU A 229 1.86 14.61 -10.79
C GLU A 229 1.11 15.86 -10.30
N GLN A 230 0.26 16.45 -11.15
CA GLN A 230 -0.53 17.63 -10.77
C GLN A 230 -1.55 17.32 -9.67
N GLN A 231 -2.18 16.14 -9.70
CA GLN A 231 -3.08 15.71 -8.64
C GLN A 231 -2.35 15.53 -7.31
N ILE A 232 -1.16 14.90 -7.31
CA ILE A 232 -0.34 14.75 -6.12
C ILE A 232 0.06 16.13 -5.56
N LEU A 233 0.54 17.05 -6.41
CA LEU A 233 0.88 18.41 -5.99
C LEU A 233 -0.31 19.12 -5.32
N LYS A 234 -1.50 18.98 -5.92
CA LYS A 234 -2.74 19.57 -5.38
C LYS A 234 -3.01 19.04 -3.97
N LEU A 235 -3.00 17.72 -3.79
CA LEU A 235 -3.25 17.07 -2.50
C LEU A 235 -2.20 17.44 -1.45
N VAL A 236 -0.93 17.47 -1.83
CA VAL A 236 0.16 17.97 -0.97
C VAL A 236 -0.12 19.38 -0.47
N ASN A 237 -0.52 20.28 -1.36
CA ASN A 237 -0.80 21.66 -1.00
C ASN A 237 -2.10 21.83 -0.19
N GLU A 238 -3.08 20.94 -0.36
CA GLU A 238 -4.27 20.87 0.50
C GLU A 238 -3.89 20.49 1.94
N GLU A 239 -3.04 19.49 2.15
CA GLU A 239 -2.56 19.09 3.48
C GLU A 239 -1.68 20.18 4.12
N ARG A 240 -0.81 20.82 3.32
CA ARG A 240 -0.01 21.95 3.79
C ARG A 240 -0.88 23.13 4.22
N ALA A 241 -1.94 23.45 3.48
CA ALA A 241 -2.89 24.49 3.86
C ALA A 241 -3.59 24.17 5.19
N LYS A 242 -4.00 22.92 5.42
CA LYS A 242 -4.59 22.48 6.70
C LYS A 242 -3.61 22.66 7.88
N ALA A 243 -2.32 22.44 7.65
CA ALA A 243 -1.26 22.62 8.65
C ALA A 243 -0.73 24.06 8.77
N GLY A 244 -1.21 25.00 7.96
CA GLY A 244 -0.69 26.37 7.92
C GLY A 244 0.69 26.51 7.28
N ALA A 245 1.17 25.51 6.54
CA ALA A 245 2.41 25.56 5.79
C ALA A 245 2.20 26.25 4.41
N PRO A 246 3.17 27.05 3.91
CA PRO A 246 3.07 27.66 2.58
C PRO A 246 2.98 26.60 1.47
N ALA A 247 2.24 26.86 0.40
CA ALA A 247 2.17 25.96 -0.75
C ALA A 247 3.55 25.76 -1.40
N LEU A 248 3.81 24.54 -1.88
CA LEU A 248 4.97 24.19 -2.69
C LEU A 248 4.70 24.47 -4.15
N THR A 249 5.75 24.89 -4.86
CA THR A 249 5.74 25.06 -6.32
C THR A 249 6.38 23.84 -6.98
N LEU A 250 5.74 23.28 -7.99
CA LEU A 250 6.31 22.18 -8.77
C LEU A 250 7.48 22.71 -9.63
N ALA A 251 8.66 22.13 -9.46
CA ALA A 251 9.86 22.54 -10.16
C ALA A 251 10.36 21.42 -11.08
N GLN A 252 10.41 21.72 -12.38
CA GLN A 252 10.64 20.73 -13.44
C GLN A 252 12.04 20.13 -13.42
N ASP A 253 13.05 20.87 -12.95
CA ASP A 253 14.39 20.36 -12.73
C ASP A 253 14.44 19.35 -11.58
N ILE A 254 13.66 19.54 -10.52
CA ILE A 254 13.51 18.58 -9.43
C ILE A 254 12.69 17.36 -9.87
N SER A 255 11.57 17.56 -10.58
CA SER A 255 10.74 16.45 -11.08
C SER A 255 11.55 15.51 -11.97
N LYS A 256 12.50 16.02 -12.77
CA LYS A 256 13.42 15.16 -13.54
C LYS A 256 14.26 14.22 -12.66
N VAL A 257 14.73 14.70 -11.51
CA VAL A 257 15.54 13.88 -10.59
C VAL A 257 14.63 12.88 -9.86
N ALA A 258 13.48 13.32 -9.38
CA ALA A 258 12.47 12.45 -8.77
C ALA A 258 12.00 11.36 -9.75
N GLN A 259 11.80 11.71 -11.03
CA GLN A 259 11.45 10.78 -12.09
C GLN A 259 12.55 9.73 -12.28
N LYS A 260 13.81 10.17 -12.38
CA LYS A 260 14.94 9.24 -12.50
C LYS A 260 15.08 8.32 -11.29
N LYS A 261 14.71 8.79 -10.10
CA LYS A 261 14.69 7.97 -8.89
C LYS A 261 13.61 6.90 -8.95
N SER A 262 12.39 7.25 -9.35
CA SER A 262 11.30 6.29 -9.53
C SER A 262 11.63 5.26 -10.63
N GLU A 263 12.19 5.71 -11.76
CA GLU A 263 12.65 4.81 -12.84
C GLU A 263 13.75 3.87 -12.36
N ASP A 264 14.74 4.36 -11.62
CA ASP A 264 15.81 3.54 -11.09
C ASP A 264 15.27 2.46 -10.13
N MET A 265 14.31 2.80 -9.26
CA MET A 265 13.62 1.85 -8.39
C MET A 265 12.85 0.78 -9.19
N ALA A 266 12.14 1.19 -10.24
CA ALA A 266 11.37 0.29 -11.09
C ALA A 266 12.26 -0.62 -11.95
N GLU A 267 13.37 -0.10 -12.49
CA GLU A 267 14.27 -0.84 -13.39
C GLU A 267 15.15 -1.84 -12.64
N LYS A 268 15.46 -1.58 -11.37
CA LYS A 268 16.41 -2.37 -10.58
C LYS A 268 15.75 -3.16 -9.46
N ASP A 269 14.42 -3.21 -9.44
CA ASP A 269 13.62 -3.97 -8.47
C ASP A 269 14.05 -3.71 -7.01
N TYR A 270 14.16 -2.43 -6.64
CA TYR A 270 14.44 -2.05 -5.26
C TYR A 270 13.52 -0.94 -4.80
N PHE A 271 13.31 -0.85 -3.50
CA PHE A 271 12.58 0.23 -2.86
C PHE A 271 13.31 0.65 -1.59
N ASP A 272 14.22 1.61 -1.75
CA ASP A 272 15.06 2.17 -0.70
C ASP A 272 15.38 3.64 -1.05
N HIS A 273 15.54 4.48 -0.05
CA HIS A 273 15.99 5.87 -0.25
C HIS A 273 17.36 5.90 -0.96
N ASN A 274 18.28 5.00 -0.61
CA ASN A 274 19.58 4.90 -1.26
C ASN A 274 19.46 4.14 -2.58
N SER A 275 19.71 4.87 -3.67
CA SER A 275 19.85 4.27 -4.99
C SER A 275 21.15 3.46 -5.09
N PRO A 276 21.13 2.22 -5.62
CA PRO A 276 22.33 1.47 -5.95
C PRO A 276 23.12 2.11 -7.11
N THR A 277 22.51 3.05 -7.83
CA THR A 277 23.10 3.78 -8.97
C THR A 277 23.65 5.13 -8.56
N TYR A 278 22.83 5.89 -7.82
CA TYR A 278 23.05 7.32 -7.58
C TYR A 278 23.40 7.62 -6.11
N GLY A 279 23.33 6.64 -5.21
CA GLY A 279 23.57 6.83 -3.78
C GLY A 279 22.37 7.42 -3.05
N SER A 280 22.61 8.19 -1.99
CA SER A 280 21.54 8.84 -1.23
C SER A 280 20.73 9.82 -2.09
N PRO A 281 19.49 10.19 -1.72
CA PRO A 281 18.71 11.20 -2.44
C PRO A 281 19.48 12.52 -2.62
N PHE A 282 20.26 12.90 -1.61
CA PHE A 282 21.09 14.11 -1.62
C PHE A 282 22.24 14.01 -2.63
N ALA A 283 22.94 12.87 -2.64
CA ALA A 283 23.99 12.61 -3.62
C ALA A 283 23.44 12.58 -5.05
N MET A 284 22.21 12.07 -5.23
CA MET A 284 21.52 12.08 -6.51
C MET A 284 21.16 13.50 -6.94
N MET A 285 20.57 14.32 -6.06
CA MET A 285 20.27 15.73 -6.37
C MET A 285 21.54 16.52 -6.75
N GLU A 286 22.66 16.32 -6.04
CA GLU A 286 23.96 16.93 -6.36
C GLU A 286 24.51 16.47 -7.72
N GLN A 287 24.42 15.17 -8.04
CA GLN A 287 24.86 14.63 -9.34
C GLN A 287 24.09 15.22 -10.53
N PHE A 288 22.82 15.56 -10.31
CA PHE A 288 21.97 16.21 -11.31
C PHE A 288 22.07 17.74 -11.28
N GLY A 289 22.95 18.30 -10.44
CA GLY A 289 23.24 19.73 -10.39
C GLY A 289 22.17 20.58 -9.71
N LEU A 290 21.40 20.02 -8.79
CA LEU A 290 20.45 20.78 -7.98
C LEU A 290 21.14 21.43 -6.79
N ASP A 291 21.11 22.75 -6.73
CA ASP A 291 21.52 23.53 -5.57
C ASP A 291 20.35 23.65 -4.57
N TYR A 292 20.63 23.43 -3.28
CA TYR A 292 19.65 23.61 -2.21
C TYR A 292 20.31 23.93 -0.86
N THR A 293 19.53 24.56 0.03
CA THR A 293 19.89 24.83 1.43
C THR A 293 19.17 23.89 2.41
N LEU A 294 18.08 23.29 1.97
CA LEU A 294 17.30 22.28 2.68
C LEU A 294 16.73 21.31 1.65
N ALA A 295 16.79 20.00 1.92
CA ALA A 295 16.19 18.99 1.05
C ALA A 295 15.61 17.81 1.83
N GLY A 296 14.64 17.13 1.22
CA GLY A 296 14.03 15.90 1.74
C GLY A 296 13.44 15.04 0.63
N GLU A 297 13.19 13.78 0.93
CA GLU A 297 12.59 12.82 -0.01
C GLU A 297 11.48 12.02 0.69
N ASN A 298 10.39 11.78 -0.03
CA ASN A 298 9.47 10.68 0.26
C ASN A 298 9.45 9.73 -0.93
N ILE A 299 9.35 8.42 -0.67
CA ILE A 299 9.08 7.41 -1.70
C ILE A 299 7.84 6.62 -1.31
N ALA A 300 7.11 6.12 -2.30
CA ALA A 300 6.00 5.19 -2.13
C ALA A 300 5.94 4.26 -3.33
N ALA A 301 5.35 3.07 -3.19
CA ALA A 301 5.14 2.18 -4.31
C ALA A 301 3.88 1.33 -4.13
N GLY A 302 3.36 0.77 -5.22
CA GLY A 302 2.18 -0.12 -5.18
C GLY A 302 0.82 0.59 -5.21
N TYR A 303 0.80 1.91 -5.34
CA TYR A 303 -0.43 2.70 -5.40
C TYR A 303 -0.87 2.97 -6.84
N GLN A 304 -2.18 3.15 -7.04
CA GLN A 304 -2.80 3.36 -8.36
C GLN A 304 -3.41 4.76 -8.52
N SER A 305 -3.48 5.56 -7.45
CA SER A 305 -4.08 6.90 -7.50
C SER A 305 -3.33 7.89 -6.60
N ALA A 306 -3.43 9.17 -6.96
CA ALA A 306 -2.84 10.26 -6.18
C ALA A 306 -3.41 10.31 -4.75
N SER A 307 -4.70 10.00 -4.57
CA SER A 307 -5.33 9.99 -3.24
C SER A 307 -4.80 8.86 -2.37
N ALA A 308 -4.62 7.65 -2.91
CA ALA A 308 -4.15 6.50 -2.16
C ALA A 308 -2.69 6.69 -1.70
N VAL A 309 -1.82 7.17 -2.59
CA VAL A 309 -0.42 7.46 -2.23
C VAL A 309 -0.32 8.67 -1.28
N MET A 310 -1.22 9.65 -1.40
CA MET A 310 -1.25 10.78 -0.46
C MET A 310 -1.70 10.35 0.94
N GLU A 311 -2.73 9.50 1.04
CA GLU A 311 -3.18 8.94 2.32
C GLU A 311 -2.03 8.21 3.01
N ASP A 312 -1.29 7.37 2.28
CA ASP A 312 -0.10 6.69 2.77
C ASP A 312 0.99 7.65 3.28
N TRP A 313 1.38 8.63 2.48
CA TRP A 313 2.38 9.61 2.90
C TRP A 313 1.93 10.43 4.10
N MET A 314 0.63 10.70 4.22
CA MET A 314 0.13 11.36 5.42
C MET A 314 0.15 10.40 6.59
N ASP A 315 -0.29 9.16 6.49
CA ASP A 315 -0.32 8.24 7.63
C ASP A 315 1.07 7.88 8.18
N SER A 316 2.12 7.97 7.37
CA SER A 316 3.51 7.87 7.83
C SER A 316 4.00 9.16 8.52
N PRO A 317 4.43 9.12 9.81
CA PRO A 317 4.93 10.31 10.51
C PRO A 317 6.13 10.97 9.84
N GLY A 318 7.04 10.18 9.25
CA GLY A 318 8.22 10.69 8.55
C GLY A 318 7.87 11.40 7.25
N HIS A 319 7.03 10.77 6.42
CA HIS A 319 6.59 11.34 5.16
C HIS A 319 5.71 12.59 5.38
N ARG A 320 4.81 12.54 6.37
CA ARG A 320 4.01 13.69 6.82
C ARG A 320 4.89 14.84 7.26
N ALA A 321 5.93 14.57 8.05
CA ALA A 321 6.85 15.61 8.51
C ALA A 321 7.55 16.30 7.33
N ASN A 322 7.95 15.57 6.28
CA ASN A 322 8.50 16.15 5.06
C ASN A 322 7.46 17.00 4.32
N ILE A 323 6.27 16.46 4.06
CA ILE A 323 5.17 17.15 3.35
C ILE A 323 4.78 18.44 4.05
N LEU A 324 4.72 18.46 5.38
CA LEU A 324 4.26 19.62 6.16
C LEU A 324 5.38 20.58 6.57
N ASN A 325 6.65 20.30 6.26
CA ASN A 325 7.75 21.17 6.65
C ASN A 325 7.65 22.54 5.95
N PRO A 326 7.51 23.65 6.71
CA PRO A 326 7.34 24.99 6.14
C PRO A 326 8.61 25.57 5.50
N GLY A 327 9.77 24.92 5.74
CA GLY A 327 11.05 25.29 5.15
C GLY A 327 11.12 25.07 3.65
N TYR A 328 10.52 23.98 3.14
CA TYR A 328 10.49 23.68 1.71
C TYR A 328 9.66 24.69 0.92
N LYS A 329 10.10 24.97 -0.31
CA LYS A 329 9.48 25.92 -1.26
C LYS A 329 9.10 25.26 -2.58
N GLU A 330 9.89 24.27 -3.00
CA GLU A 330 9.71 23.58 -4.27
C GLU A 330 9.61 22.07 -4.05
N ILE A 331 8.88 21.42 -4.94
CA ILE A 331 8.73 19.97 -5.00
C ILE A 331 8.98 19.49 -6.43
N GLY A 332 9.61 18.33 -6.57
CA GLY A 332 9.59 17.53 -7.77
C GLY A 332 8.90 16.21 -7.49
N ILE A 333 8.12 15.71 -8.45
CA ILE A 333 7.40 14.46 -8.32
C ILE A 333 7.82 13.56 -9.48
N GLY A 334 8.12 12.30 -9.18
CA GLY A 334 8.49 11.29 -10.16
C GLY A 334 7.60 10.07 -10.04
N ILE A 335 7.12 9.56 -11.17
CA ILE A 335 6.24 8.40 -11.23
C ILE A 335 6.79 7.45 -12.29
N ALA A 336 7.07 6.21 -11.91
CA ALA A 336 7.50 5.18 -12.86
C ALA A 336 6.70 3.90 -12.65
N ASN A 337 6.22 3.33 -13.76
CA ASN A 337 5.59 2.02 -13.75
C ASN A 337 6.65 0.94 -14.00
N GLY A 338 6.40 -0.28 -13.52
CA GLY A 338 7.31 -1.41 -13.61
C GLY A 338 7.74 -1.90 -12.24
N GLY A 339 8.73 -2.80 -12.22
CA GLY A 339 9.32 -3.39 -11.02
C GLY A 339 8.37 -4.18 -10.11
N GLU A 340 8.93 -4.77 -9.06
CA GLU A 340 8.20 -5.61 -8.08
C GLU A 340 6.94 -4.96 -7.50
N TYR A 341 6.95 -3.65 -7.29
CA TYR A 341 5.84 -2.90 -6.69
C TYR A 341 4.89 -2.26 -7.72
N GLY A 342 5.09 -2.46 -9.01
CA GLY A 342 4.17 -2.04 -10.08
C GLY A 342 4.21 -0.55 -10.44
N THR A 343 4.11 0.34 -9.45
CA THR A 343 4.22 1.80 -9.62
C THR A 343 5.06 2.35 -8.49
N TYR A 344 6.01 3.22 -8.82
CA TYR A 344 6.94 3.87 -7.91
C TYR A 344 6.75 5.38 -7.95
N TYR A 345 6.70 5.99 -6.77
CA TYR A 345 6.50 7.41 -6.56
C TYR A 345 7.69 7.97 -5.79
N THR A 346 8.18 9.13 -6.21
CA THR A 346 9.19 9.90 -5.49
C THR A 346 8.72 11.33 -5.37
N GLN A 347 8.77 11.90 -4.17
CA GLN A 347 8.68 13.34 -3.92
C GLN A 347 10.05 13.81 -3.46
N MET A 348 10.62 14.81 -4.14
CA MET A 348 11.81 15.51 -3.68
C MET A 348 11.43 16.95 -3.32
N PHE A 349 11.75 17.36 -2.11
CA PHE A 349 11.44 18.68 -1.58
C PHE A 349 12.72 19.49 -1.44
N ILE A 350 12.74 20.75 -1.86
CA ILE A 350 13.89 21.63 -1.63
C ILE A 350 13.50 23.05 -1.20
N ALA A 351 14.48 23.75 -0.64
CA ALA A 351 14.55 25.20 -0.61
C ALA A 351 15.92 25.65 -1.13
N ARG A 352 15.96 26.66 -2.00
CA ARG A 352 17.18 27.18 -2.63
C ARG A 352 17.20 28.70 -2.68
#